data_AF-A0A849MJV5-F1
#
_entry.id   AF-A0A849MJV5-F1
#
_cell.length_a   1.000
_cell.length_b   1.000
_cell.length_c   1.000
_cell.angle_alpha   90.00
_cell.angle_beta   90.00
_cell.angle_gamma   90.00
#
_symmetry.space_group_name_H-M   'P 1'
#
loop_
_entity.id
_entity.type
_entity.pdbx_description
1 polymer ?
#
loop_
_entity_poly.entity_id
_entity_poly.type
_entity_poly.pdbx_seq_one_letter_code
_entity_poly.pdbx_strand_id
1 'polypeptide(L)'
;MRSRIYLLAGISFVSGISIMVIGWLLIDKAAYPDYFVMFTSGLAVLCSMLLYSILLTRTFKKEISAFEQQLENVLSMKSDISDSSKQTGFLTHLLTRTQEFINDFKTTATELVNTSDHVAIGSAEVSYFLDKLGNTIDGNARQTTQISVAAEEITQTTGVISDTVNSVSLTVGDARRYSDEGISAMQRINKEIHVFKESVSDVSNDAKNLQHLSEKIQSITEVINGVADQTNLLALNAAIEAARAGEHGRGFAVVADEVRTLANQTTLATKEIGQMLYEVQQQTENSVKTMSTLEAGVDAVVNISDGAGQTFSNIQNSTVDFEAKISEIDRTLKEHVNATAEISAAVIDISQQMEETGKRANEVSRESVALSETGEQLGVLLSDFELGTEHEVYRKIAIETANKVKDVFEQAIKDGEVSEHDLFDRDYQVIEGTNPHKYSTRFDSFTDRVLPEVQEPILEQYSDILFAGAVDNNGYFPTHNKRYAQPLTGDYDTDLNNNRTKRIFNDRTGSRCGSNKERYLLQTYKRDTGEIIHDISAPIVVNGKHWGGFRMGYKSK
;
A
#
# COMPACT_ATOMS: atom_id res chain seq x y z
N MET A 1 26.40 -25.06 47.94
CA MET A 1 24.93 -25.11 48.15
C MET A 1 24.25 -23.80 47.73
N ARG A 2 24.80 -22.61 48.07
CA ARG A 2 24.32 -21.29 47.65
C ARG A 2 24.31 -21.05 46.13
N SER A 3 25.36 -21.40 45.37
CA SER A 3 25.34 -21.25 43.88
C SER A 3 24.32 -22.16 43.19
N ARG A 4 23.98 -23.32 43.77
CA ARG A 4 22.93 -24.20 43.26
C ARG A 4 21.53 -23.60 43.44
N ILE A 5 21.33 -22.76 44.46
CA ILE A 5 20.03 -22.11 44.72
C ILE A 5 19.82 -20.94 43.77
N TYR A 6 20.84 -20.12 43.51
CA TYR A 6 20.76 -19.06 42.49
C TYR A 6 20.67 -19.61 41.07
N LEU A 7 21.39 -20.70 40.77
CA LEU A 7 21.23 -21.43 39.50
C LEU A 7 19.82 -22.03 39.39
N LEU A 8 19.28 -22.64 40.45
CA LEU A 8 17.91 -23.13 40.48
C LEU A 8 16.88 -22.00 40.37
N ALA A 9 17.14 -20.82 40.94
CA ALA A 9 16.25 -19.66 40.86
C ALA A 9 16.26 -18.99 39.47
N GLY A 10 17.44 -18.84 38.85
CA GLY A 10 17.58 -18.41 37.47
C GLY A 10 16.95 -19.41 36.50
N ILE A 11 17.18 -20.72 36.71
CA ILE A 11 16.51 -21.78 35.96
C ILE A 11 15.00 -21.75 36.19
N SER A 12 14.50 -21.51 37.41
CA SER A 12 13.06 -21.39 37.71
C SER A 12 12.42 -20.14 37.11
N PHE A 13 13.13 -19.01 37.04
CA PHE A 13 12.64 -17.78 36.43
C PHE A 13 12.62 -17.90 34.89
N VAL A 14 13.71 -18.39 34.30
CA VAL A 14 13.81 -18.65 32.86
C VAL A 14 12.86 -19.78 32.43
N SER A 15 12.72 -20.85 33.22
CA SER A 15 11.72 -21.90 32.94
C SER A 15 10.29 -21.43 33.17
N GLY A 16 10.03 -20.53 34.12
CA GLY A 16 8.73 -19.88 34.30
C GLY A 16 8.34 -19.06 33.08
N ILE A 17 9.25 -18.23 32.56
CA ILE A 17 9.07 -17.47 31.32
C ILE A 17 8.95 -18.43 30.11
N SER A 18 9.76 -19.49 30.04
CA SER A 18 9.72 -20.46 28.95
C SER A 18 8.43 -21.27 28.94
N ILE A 19 7.90 -21.65 30.10
CA ILE A 19 6.59 -22.30 30.25
C ILE A 19 5.46 -21.32 29.91
N MET A 20 5.63 -20.02 30.18
CA MET A 20 4.70 -18.97 29.75
C MET A 20 4.68 -18.83 28.22
N VAL A 21 5.85 -18.81 27.59
CA VAL A 21 6.00 -18.71 26.13
C VAL A 21 5.50 -19.98 25.44
N ILE A 22 5.85 -21.16 25.96
CA ILE A 22 5.36 -22.46 25.46
C ILE A 22 3.85 -22.61 25.70
N GLY A 23 3.34 -22.15 26.84
CA GLY A 23 1.90 -22.11 27.12
C GLY A 23 1.15 -21.18 26.18
N TRP A 24 1.69 -19.99 25.92
CA TRP A 24 1.13 -19.04 24.95
C TRP A 24 1.16 -19.58 23.50
N LEU A 25 2.18 -20.36 23.15
CA LEU A 25 2.32 -21.01 21.84
C LEU A 25 1.47 -22.29 21.67
N LEU A 26 1.15 -22.99 22.76
CA LEU A 26 0.41 -24.26 22.73
C LEU A 26 -1.09 -24.13 23.05
N ILE A 27 -1.55 -22.98 23.58
CA ILE A 27 -2.97 -22.75 23.84
C ILE A 27 -3.66 -22.36 22.52
N ASP A 28 -4.60 -23.21 22.11
CA ASP A 28 -5.50 -22.94 21.00
C ASP A 28 -6.37 -21.71 21.33
N LYS A 29 -6.15 -20.60 20.60
CA LYS A 29 -6.84 -19.33 20.82
C LYS A 29 -8.36 -19.43 20.68
N ALA A 30 -8.88 -20.50 20.09
CA ALA A 30 -10.32 -20.76 19.98
C ALA A 30 -10.99 -21.22 21.29
N ALA A 31 -10.23 -21.71 22.27
CA ALA A 31 -10.79 -22.40 23.45
C ALA A 31 -10.85 -21.55 24.74
N TYR A 32 -10.10 -20.45 24.85
CA TYR A 32 -10.06 -19.63 26.08
C TYR A 32 -10.03 -18.12 25.75
N PRO A 33 -10.85 -17.29 26.43
CA PRO A 33 -10.84 -15.84 26.23
C PRO A 33 -9.54 -15.21 26.72
N ASP A 34 -9.06 -14.17 26.02
CA ASP A 34 -7.79 -13.46 26.30
C ASP A 34 -7.62 -13.03 27.77
N TYR A 35 -8.72 -12.70 28.45
CA TYR A 35 -8.74 -12.37 29.87
C TYR A 35 -8.26 -13.51 30.79
N PHE A 36 -8.48 -14.77 30.41
CA PHE A 36 -8.03 -15.93 31.19
C PHE A 36 -6.50 -16.11 31.10
N VAL A 37 -5.92 -15.85 29.93
CA VAL A 37 -4.46 -15.90 29.71
C VAL A 37 -3.78 -14.72 30.42
N MET A 38 -4.35 -13.52 30.37
CA MET A 38 -3.88 -12.36 31.16
C MET A 38 -3.99 -12.61 32.67
N PHE A 39 -5.11 -13.17 33.14
CA PHE A 39 -5.31 -13.46 34.56
C PHE A 39 -4.31 -14.50 35.06
N THR A 40 -4.07 -15.58 34.31
CA THR A 40 -3.14 -16.65 34.70
C THR A 40 -1.68 -16.20 34.63
N SER A 41 -1.29 -15.40 33.64
CA SER A 41 0.06 -14.80 33.56
C SER A 41 0.30 -13.76 34.66
N GLY A 42 -0.66 -12.86 34.90
CA GLY A 42 -0.60 -11.91 36.01
C GLY A 42 -0.53 -12.60 37.37
N LEU A 43 -1.30 -13.68 37.57
CA LEU A 43 -1.24 -14.49 38.78
C LEU A 43 0.09 -15.23 38.92
N ALA A 44 0.71 -15.68 37.83
CA ALA A 44 2.03 -16.32 37.85
C ALA A 44 3.14 -15.31 38.18
N VAL A 45 3.07 -14.08 37.66
CA VAL A 45 4.00 -12.99 38.03
C VAL A 45 3.80 -12.60 39.50
N LEU A 46 2.57 -12.42 39.96
CA LEU A 46 2.28 -12.17 41.38
C LEU A 46 2.75 -13.31 42.27
N CYS A 47 2.50 -14.57 41.91
CA CYS A 47 2.97 -15.73 42.66
C CYS A 47 4.49 -15.83 42.69
N SER A 48 5.17 -15.52 41.59
CA SER A 48 6.64 -15.54 41.52
C SER A 48 7.26 -14.36 42.28
N MET A 49 6.68 -13.16 42.23
CA MET A 49 7.05 -12.01 43.07
C MET A 49 6.80 -12.29 44.56
N LEU A 50 5.66 -12.92 44.90
CA LEU A 50 5.33 -13.30 46.27
C LEU A 50 6.26 -14.41 46.77
N LEU A 51 6.53 -15.43 45.95
CA LEU A 51 7.47 -16.50 46.27
C LEU A 51 8.88 -15.95 46.41
N TYR A 52 9.30 -15.02 45.55
CA TYR A 52 10.58 -14.32 45.63
C TYR A 52 10.67 -13.47 46.89
N SER A 53 9.64 -12.68 47.21
CA SER A 53 9.54 -11.90 48.44
C SER A 53 9.57 -12.81 49.68
N ILE A 54 8.85 -13.94 49.67
CA ILE A 54 8.87 -14.93 50.75
C ILE A 54 10.26 -15.59 50.87
N LEU A 55 10.93 -15.91 49.75
CA LEU A 55 12.27 -16.50 49.74
C LEU A 55 13.33 -15.50 50.20
N LEU A 56 13.28 -14.25 49.75
CA LEU A 56 14.10 -13.14 50.22
C LEU A 56 13.89 -12.92 51.72
N THR A 57 12.63 -12.74 52.14
CA THR A 57 12.29 -12.52 53.55
C THR A 57 12.70 -13.72 54.38
N ARG A 58 12.53 -14.97 53.92
CA ARG A 58 13.00 -16.16 54.63
C ARG A 58 14.52 -16.24 54.68
N THR A 59 15.22 -15.84 53.63
CA THR A 59 16.68 -15.88 53.57
C THR A 59 17.27 -14.81 54.47
N PHE A 60 16.84 -13.56 54.32
CA PHE A 60 17.20 -12.45 55.21
C PHE A 60 16.79 -12.73 56.65
N LYS A 61 15.58 -13.23 56.92
CA LYS A 61 15.15 -13.55 58.29
C LYS A 61 15.89 -14.75 58.86
N LYS A 62 16.30 -15.73 58.04
CA LYS A 62 17.17 -16.83 58.46
C LYS A 62 18.58 -16.32 58.78
N GLU A 63 19.16 -15.48 57.94
CA GLU A 63 20.48 -14.85 58.15
C GLU A 63 20.47 -13.94 59.38
N ILE A 64 19.45 -13.10 59.54
CA ILE A 64 19.24 -12.25 60.71
C ILE A 64 19.00 -13.10 61.96
N SER A 65 18.15 -14.15 61.88
CA SER A 65 17.92 -15.03 63.04
C SER A 65 19.16 -15.86 63.39
N ALA A 66 19.99 -16.24 62.41
CA ALA A 66 21.25 -16.92 62.65
C ALA A 66 22.26 -15.95 63.29
N PHE A 67 22.27 -14.69 62.86
CA PHE A 67 23.05 -13.62 63.48
C PHE A 67 22.57 -13.32 64.89
N GLU A 68 21.26 -13.16 65.13
CA GLU A 68 20.63 -12.95 66.45
C GLU A 68 20.89 -14.12 67.40
N GLN A 69 20.67 -15.36 66.96
CA GLN A 69 20.89 -16.55 67.77
C GLN A 69 22.37 -16.78 68.08
N GLN A 70 23.27 -16.34 67.18
CA GLN A 70 24.71 -16.36 67.42
C GLN A 70 25.16 -15.19 68.31
N LEU A 71 24.53 -14.01 68.20
CA LEU A 71 24.71 -12.89 69.13
C LEU A 71 24.25 -13.29 70.54
N GLU A 72 23.13 -14.00 70.68
CA GLU A 72 22.67 -14.56 71.95
C GLU A 72 23.62 -15.64 72.50
N ASN A 73 24.14 -16.54 71.65
CA ASN A 73 25.15 -17.53 72.06
C ASN A 73 26.48 -16.88 72.49
N VAL A 74 26.83 -15.75 71.88
CA VAL A 74 28.03 -14.96 72.21
C VAL A 74 27.78 -14.13 73.48
N LEU A 75 26.61 -13.49 73.63
CA LEU A 75 26.20 -12.73 74.82
C LEU A 75 25.97 -13.61 76.06
N SER A 76 25.59 -14.87 75.89
CA SER A 76 25.48 -15.85 76.99
C SER A 76 26.84 -16.36 77.49
N MET A 77 27.92 -16.15 76.73
CA MET A 77 29.31 -16.41 77.15
C MET A 77 29.88 -15.34 78.10
N LYS A 78 29.08 -14.29 78.40
CA LYS A 78 29.42 -13.15 79.28
C LYS A 78 29.64 -13.54 80.76
N SER A 79 29.25 -14.73 81.19
CA SER A 79 29.37 -15.16 82.59
C SER A 79 30.78 -15.57 83.04
N ASP A 80 31.78 -15.58 82.15
CA ASP A 80 33.15 -16.08 82.46
C ASP A 80 34.28 -15.12 82.00
N ILE A 81 33.98 -13.82 81.91
CA ILE A 81 34.89 -12.77 81.40
C ILE A 81 35.48 -11.95 82.57
N SER A 82 36.37 -12.56 83.36
CA SER A 82 37.24 -11.86 84.31
C SER A 82 38.70 -11.79 83.85
N ASP A 83 39.01 -12.38 82.69
CA ASP A 83 40.37 -12.51 82.13
C ASP A 83 40.46 -11.75 80.80
N SER A 84 41.46 -10.87 80.67
CA SER A 84 41.65 -10.01 79.49
C SER A 84 41.92 -10.81 78.20
N SER A 85 42.49 -12.02 78.31
CA SER A 85 42.73 -12.91 77.19
C SER A 85 41.43 -13.47 76.57
N LYS A 86 40.46 -13.86 77.41
CA LYS A 86 39.13 -14.34 76.99
C LYS A 86 38.28 -13.22 76.39
N GLN A 87 38.38 -12.00 76.93
CA GLN A 87 37.73 -10.80 76.36
C GLN A 87 38.24 -10.48 74.95
N THR A 88 39.55 -10.67 74.72
CA THR A 88 40.17 -10.45 73.40
C THR A 88 39.71 -11.51 72.38
N GLY A 89 39.60 -12.78 72.79
CA GLY A 89 39.06 -13.86 71.94
C GLY A 89 37.58 -13.67 71.57
N PHE A 90 36.76 -13.21 72.52
CA PHE A 90 35.35 -12.84 72.30
C PHE A 90 35.21 -11.73 71.26
N LEU A 91 35.96 -10.62 71.43
CA LEU A 91 35.92 -9.50 70.49
C LEU A 91 36.39 -9.93 69.09
N THR A 92 37.44 -10.76 69.02
CA THR A 92 37.95 -11.27 67.75
C THR A 92 36.92 -12.14 67.02
N HIS A 93 36.23 -13.04 67.73
CA HIS A 93 35.20 -13.89 67.11
C HIS A 93 33.98 -13.09 66.65
N LEU A 94 33.51 -12.12 67.45
CA LEU A 94 32.41 -11.23 67.07
C LEU A 94 32.79 -10.40 65.84
N LEU A 95 33.99 -9.80 65.82
CA LEU A 95 34.50 -9.03 64.68
C LEU A 95 34.57 -9.87 63.41
N THR A 96 35.12 -11.09 63.48
CA THR A 96 35.20 -11.99 62.32
C THR A 96 33.81 -12.32 61.78
N ARG A 97 32.83 -12.59 62.64
CA ARG A 97 31.45 -12.92 62.22
C ARG A 97 30.69 -11.73 61.64
N THR A 98 30.84 -10.55 62.24
CA THR A 98 30.29 -9.32 61.67
C THR A 98 30.91 -9.04 60.31
N GLN A 99 32.21 -9.29 60.12
CA GLN A 99 32.87 -9.15 58.83
C GLN A 99 32.35 -10.14 57.79
N GLU A 100 32.13 -11.40 58.16
CA GLU A 100 31.51 -12.41 57.27
C GLU A 100 30.10 -11.98 56.83
N PHE A 101 29.26 -11.52 57.76
CA PHE A 101 27.91 -11.02 57.44
C PHE A 101 27.95 -9.79 56.52
N ILE A 102 28.84 -8.83 56.77
CA ILE A 102 29.01 -7.66 55.91
C ILE A 102 29.43 -8.10 54.50
N ASN A 103 30.35 -9.05 54.37
CA ASN A 103 30.80 -9.55 53.07
C ASN A 103 29.69 -10.29 52.31
N ASP A 104 28.91 -11.12 53.00
CA ASP A 104 27.74 -11.81 52.43
C ASP A 104 26.69 -10.79 51.97
N PHE A 105 26.37 -9.80 52.80
CA PHE A 105 25.45 -8.72 52.46
C PHE A 105 25.93 -7.92 51.24
N LYS A 106 27.22 -7.52 51.21
CA LYS A 106 27.81 -6.81 50.06
C LYS A 106 27.69 -7.63 48.78
N THR A 107 27.93 -8.94 48.84
CA THR A 107 27.78 -9.83 47.68
C THR A 107 26.35 -9.82 47.15
N THR A 108 25.34 -9.98 48.03
CA THR A 108 23.93 -9.95 47.63
C THR A 108 23.49 -8.57 47.12
N ALA A 109 23.96 -7.49 47.75
CA ALA A 109 23.68 -6.14 47.30
C ALA A 109 24.28 -5.87 45.92
N THR A 110 25.49 -6.35 45.64
CA THR A 110 26.11 -6.26 44.30
C THR A 110 25.31 -7.04 43.26
N GLU A 111 24.86 -8.26 43.56
CA GLU A 111 23.98 -9.03 42.66
C GLU A 111 22.67 -8.30 42.37
N LEU A 112 22.09 -7.62 43.38
CA LEU A 112 20.87 -6.84 43.23
C LEU A 112 21.08 -5.60 42.37
N VAL A 113 22.19 -4.87 42.54
CA VAL A 113 22.56 -3.75 41.65
C VAL A 113 22.70 -4.21 40.21
N ASN A 114 23.40 -5.31 39.95
CA ASN A 114 23.57 -5.85 38.59
C ASN A 114 22.23 -6.28 37.97
N THR A 115 21.34 -6.88 38.77
CA THR A 115 19.99 -7.24 38.32
C THR A 115 19.16 -6.00 37.98
N SER A 116 19.25 -4.98 38.84
CA SER A 116 18.61 -3.69 38.64
C SER A 116 19.06 -3.02 37.34
N ASP A 117 20.35 -3.15 37.02
CA ASP A 117 20.93 -2.61 35.80
C ASP A 117 20.38 -3.31 34.54
N HIS A 118 20.33 -4.65 34.55
CA HIS A 118 19.69 -5.42 33.47
C HIS A 118 18.21 -5.04 33.28
N VAL A 119 17.48 -4.80 34.37
CA VAL A 119 16.09 -4.34 34.32
C VAL A 119 15.98 -2.95 33.68
N ALA A 120 16.88 -2.02 34.04
CA ALA A 120 16.89 -0.68 33.49
C ALA A 120 17.27 -0.66 31.99
N ILE A 121 18.25 -1.49 31.59
CA ILE A 121 18.65 -1.70 30.18
C ILE A 121 17.47 -2.28 29.38
N GLY A 122 16.86 -3.37 29.85
CA GLY A 122 15.73 -4.01 29.17
C GLY A 122 14.53 -3.07 29.06
N SER A 123 14.27 -2.26 30.08
CA SER A 123 13.21 -1.23 30.05
C SER A 123 13.48 -0.14 28.98
N ALA A 124 14.73 0.26 28.81
CA ALA A 124 15.13 1.20 27.76
C ALA A 124 14.99 0.61 26.35
N GLU A 125 15.28 -0.68 26.19
CA GLU A 125 15.05 -1.40 24.93
C GLU A 125 13.58 -1.48 24.55
N VAL A 126 12.73 -1.84 25.51
CA VAL A 126 11.28 -1.92 25.29
C VAL A 126 10.73 -0.53 24.94
N SER A 127 11.14 0.52 25.67
CA SER A 127 10.70 1.89 25.38
C SER A 127 11.04 2.34 23.96
N TYR A 128 12.25 2.03 23.49
CA TYR A 128 12.68 2.33 22.12
C TYR A 128 11.92 1.51 21.07
N PHE A 129 11.70 0.22 21.33
CA PHE A 129 10.90 -0.63 20.45
C PHE A 129 9.48 -0.08 20.29
N LEU A 130 8.88 0.41 21.38
CA LEU A 130 7.53 0.97 21.38
C LEU A 130 7.43 2.29 20.60
N ASP A 131 8.46 3.13 20.63
CA ASP A 131 8.53 4.33 19.77
C ASP A 131 8.55 3.96 18.28
N LYS A 132 9.34 2.94 17.90
CA LYS A 132 9.35 2.41 16.52
C LYS A 132 8.01 1.76 16.14
N LEU A 133 7.36 1.08 17.08
CA LEU A 133 6.04 0.53 16.87
C LEU A 133 5.01 1.64 16.63
N GLY A 134 5.05 2.73 17.41
CA GLY A 134 4.20 3.90 17.20
C GLY A 134 4.33 4.49 15.79
N ASN A 135 5.57 4.72 15.32
CA ASN A 135 5.82 5.17 13.95
C ASN A 135 5.28 4.20 12.88
N THR A 136 5.37 2.90 13.14
CA THR A 136 4.85 1.86 12.23
C THR A 136 3.32 1.89 12.20
N ILE A 137 2.65 2.08 13.34
CA ILE A 137 1.20 2.26 13.44
C ILE A 137 0.78 3.50 12.65
N ASP A 138 1.44 4.65 12.80
CA ASP A 138 1.09 5.85 12.02
C ASP A 138 1.31 5.68 10.51
N GLY A 139 2.34 4.92 10.12
CA GLY A 139 2.59 4.53 8.73
C GLY A 139 1.45 3.67 8.16
N ASN A 140 1.09 2.60 8.87
CA ASN A 140 0.03 1.69 8.47
C ASN A 140 -1.34 2.40 8.42
N ALA A 141 -1.60 3.39 9.29
CA ALA A 141 -2.91 4.05 9.37
C ALA A 141 -3.17 4.89 8.10
N ARG A 142 -2.10 5.55 7.62
CA ARG A 142 -2.10 6.27 6.35
C ARG A 142 -2.31 5.32 5.17
N GLN A 143 -1.65 4.15 5.17
CA GLN A 143 -1.84 3.15 4.12
C GLN A 143 -3.27 2.61 4.09
N THR A 144 -3.85 2.27 5.24
CA THR A 144 -5.24 1.80 5.34
C THR A 144 -6.23 2.84 4.84
N THR A 145 -5.99 4.13 5.12
CA THR A 145 -6.79 5.23 4.57
C THR A 145 -6.71 5.29 3.03
N GLN A 146 -5.51 5.13 2.46
CA GLN A 146 -5.34 5.10 1.00
C GLN A 146 -6.03 3.90 0.35
N ILE A 147 -5.96 2.73 0.99
CA ILE A 147 -6.67 1.52 0.52
C ILE A 147 -8.18 1.74 0.54
N SER A 148 -8.71 2.40 1.58
CA SER A 148 -10.14 2.74 1.66
C SER A 148 -10.59 3.63 0.49
N VAL A 149 -9.82 4.66 0.15
CA VAL A 149 -10.12 5.55 -0.99
C VAL A 149 -10.10 4.76 -2.30
N ALA A 150 -9.08 3.91 -2.51
CA ALA A 150 -9.00 3.08 -3.70
C ALA A 150 -10.18 2.10 -3.83
N ALA A 151 -10.65 1.52 -2.71
CA ALA A 151 -11.82 0.65 -2.71
C ALA A 151 -13.12 1.40 -3.08
N GLU A 152 -13.26 2.66 -2.64
CA GLU A 152 -14.38 3.52 -3.02
C GLU A 152 -14.34 3.86 -4.52
N GLU A 153 -13.17 4.21 -5.06
CA GLU A 153 -12.97 4.44 -6.49
C GLU A 153 -13.28 3.20 -7.35
N ILE A 154 -12.89 2.01 -6.88
CA ILE A 154 -13.24 0.74 -7.55
C ILE A 154 -14.76 0.56 -7.57
N THR A 155 -15.44 0.77 -6.43
CA THR A 155 -16.90 0.66 -6.34
C THR A 155 -17.60 1.58 -7.34
N GLN A 156 -17.17 2.84 -7.41
CA GLN A 156 -17.72 3.81 -8.37
C GLN A 156 -17.48 3.38 -9.82
N THR A 157 -16.26 2.93 -10.13
CA THR A 157 -15.88 2.49 -11.47
C THR A 157 -16.66 1.25 -11.89
N THR A 158 -16.86 0.29 -10.99
CA THR A 158 -17.72 -0.89 -11.22
C THR A 158 -19.16 -0.47 -11.55
N GLY A 159 -19.70 0.55 -10.88
CA GLY A 159 -21.00 1.13 -11.22
C GLY A 159 -21.06 1.67 -12.65
N VAL A 160 -20.08 2.49 -13.05
CA VAL A 160 -20.00 3.04 -14.42
C VAL A 160 -19.87 1.93 -15.47
N ILE A 161 -19.09 0.89 -15.21
CA ILE A 161 -18.97 -0.25 -16.12
C ILE A 161 -20.31 -1.00 -16.22
N SER A 162 -21.05 -1.18 -15.12
CA SER A 162 -22.37 -1.80 -15.13
C SER A 162 -23.36 -1.04 -16.02
N ASP A 163 -23.41 0.29 -15.90
CA ASP A 163 -24.26 1.14 -16.77
C ASP A 163 -23.85 1.03 -18.24
N THR A 164 -22.54 1.00 -18.51
CA THR A 164 -22.00 0.82 -19.85
C THR A 164 -22.41 -0.53 -20.44
N VAL A 165 -22.32 -1.61 -19.66
CA VAL A 165 -22.72 -2.96 -20.07
C VAL A 165 -24.21 -3.01 -20.40
N ASN A 166 -25.06 -2.36 -19.62
CA ASN A 166 -26.49 -2.24 -19.91
C ASN A 166 -26.74 -1.50 -21.24
N SER A 167 -26.04 -0.39 -21.49
CA SER A 167 -26.15 0.34 -22.76
C SER A 167 -25.68 -0.49 -23.96
N VAL A 168 -24.59 -1.25 -23.80
CA VAL A 168 -24.09 -2.16 -24.85
C VAL A 168 -25.09 -3.27 -25.12
N SER A 169 -25.73 -3.83 -24.09
CA SER A 169 -26.78 -4.85 -24.24
C SER A 169 -27.96 -4.36 -25.07
N LEU A 170 -28.44 -3.13 -24.84
CA LEU A 170 -29.49 -2.52 -25.66
C LEU A 170 -29.06 -2.38 -27.14
N THR A 171 -27.82 -1.94 -27.36
CA THR A 171 -27.27 -1.75 -28.71
C THR A 171 -27.13 -3.08 -29.47
N VAL A 172 -26.72 -4.15 -28.77
CA VAL A 172 -26.65 -5.51 -29.33
C VAL A 172 -28.05 -6.02 -29.67
N GLY A 173 -29.05 -5.76 -28.81
CA GLY A 173 -30.45 -6.07 -29.08
C GLY A 173 -30.98 -5.39 -30.34
N ASP A 174 -30.67 -4.11 -30.54
CA ASP A 174 -31.01 -3.38 -31.77
C ASP A 174 -30.29 -3.95 -33.01
N ALA A 175 -29.00 -4.26 -32.91
CA ALA A 175 -28.24 -4.85 -34.01
C ALA A 175 -28.81 -6.21 -34.45
N ARG A 176 -29.26 -7.03 -33.49
CA ARG A 176 -29.96 -8.29 -33.76
C ARG A 176 -31.27 -8.05 -34.49
N ARG A 177 -32.10 -7.12 -34.01
CA ARG A 177 -33.36 -6.76 -34.66
C ARG A 177 -33.16 -6.28 -36.10
N TYR A 178 -32.19 -5.39 -36.34
CA TYR A 178 -31.87 -4.92 -37.70
C TYR A 178 -31.36 -6.03 -38.61
N SER A 179 -30.61 -6.99 -38.07
CA SER A 179 -30.15 -8.16 -38.82
C SER A 179 -31.31 -9.08 -39.21
N ASP A 180 -32.25 -9.33 -38.30
CA ASP A 180 -33.46 -10.13 -38.56
C ASP A 180 -34.36 -9.46 -39.63
N GLU A 181 -34.53 -8.14 -39.53
CA GLU A 181 -35.23 -7.32 -40.53
C GLU A 181 -34.53 -7.39 -41.90
N GLY A 182 -33.19 -7.32 -41.91
CA GLY A 182 -32.35 -7.42 -43.11
C GLY A 182 -32.44 -8.78 -43.79
N ILE A 183 -32.33 -9.88 -43.03
CA ILE A 183 -32.52 -11.26 -43.52
C ILE A 183 -33.92 -11.41 -44.14
N SER A 184 -34.96 -10.95 -43.44
CA SER A 184 -36.34 -11.01 -43.93
C SER A 184 -36.53 -10.19 -45.21
N ALA A 185 -35.88 -9.03 -45.32
CA ALA A 185 -35.91 -8.22 -46.53
C ALA A 185 -35.22 -8.90 -47.72
N MET A 186 -34.05 -9.52 -47.51
CA MET A 186 -33.35 -10.26 -48.55
C MET A 186 -34.15 -11.48 -49.03
N GLN A 187 -34.81 -12.21 -48.12
CA GLN A 187 -35.71 -13.30 -48.50
C GLN A 187 -36.87 -12.84 -49.39
N ARG A 188 -37.46 -11.68 -49.09
CA ARG A 188 -38.49 -11.08 -49.96
C ARG A 188 -37.92 -10.68 -51.33
N ILE A 189 -36.77 -10.04 -51.35
CA ILE A 189 -36.10 -9.63 -52.60
C ILE A 189 -35.79 -10.84 -53.47
N ASN A 190 -35.22 -11.92 -52.91
CA ASN A 190 -34.94 -13.15 -53.66
C ASN A 190 -36.21 -13.77 -54.26
N LYS A 191 -37.33 -13.73 -53.53
CA LYS A 191 -38.63 -14.19 -54.05
C LYS A 191 -39.11 -13.34 -55.24
N GLU A 192 -39.07 -12.02 -55.11
CA GLU A 192 -39.48 -11.10 -56.19
C GLU A 192 -38.57 -11.21 -57.42
N ILE A 193 -37.26 -11.39 -57.22
CA ILE A 193 -36.30 -11.60 -58.31
C ILE A 193 -36.60 -12.90 -59.07
N HIS A 194 -37.00 -13.97 -58.37
CA HIS A 194 -37.39 -15.21 -59.04
C HIS A 194 -38.61 -15.01 -59.96
N VAL A 195 -39.63 -14.30 -59.49
CA VAL A 195 -40.81 -13.97 -60.31
C VAL A 195 -40.42 -13.07 -61.50
N PHE A 196 -39.52 -12.12 -61.26
CA PHE A 196 -39.02 -11.25 -62.32
C PHE A 196 -38.20 -12.01 -63.37
N LYS A 197 -37.38 -12.98 -62.94
CA LYS A 197 -36.63 -13.88 -63.85
C LYS A 197 -37.55 -14.67 -64.76
N GLU A 198 -38.64 -15.22 -64.21
CA GLU A 198 -39.66 -15.94 -64.97
C GLU A 198 -40.32 -15.02 -66.00
N SER A 199 -40.69 -13.79 -65.60
CA SER A 199 -41.28 -12.79 -66.50
C SER A 199 -40.35 -12.40 -67.65
N VAL A 200 -39.04 -12.22 -67.39
CA VAL A 200 -38.05 -11.94 -68.44
C VAL A 200 -37.92 -13.12 -69.42
N SER A 201 -37.97 -14.35 -68.90
CA SER A 201 -37.94 -15.57 -69.72
C SER A 201 -39.17 -15.68 -70.64
N ASP A 202 -40.35 -15.39 -70.11
CA ASP A 202 -41.61 -15.40 -70.87
C ASP A 202 -41.59 -14.38 -72.00
N VAL A 203 -41.20 -13.13 -71.71
CA VAL A 203 -41.11 -12.07 -72.74
C VAL A 203 -40.05 -12.40 -73.79
N SER A 204 -38.94 -13.04 -73.41
CA SER A 204 -37.92 -13.52 -74.35
C SER A 204 -38.47 -14.59 -75.30
N ASN A 205 -39.30 -15.51 -74.79
CA ASN A 205 -39.96 -16.54 -75.60
C ASN A 205 -41.03 -15.94 -76.53
N ASP A 206 -41.83 -14.99 -76.04
CA ASP A 206 -42.84 -14.29 -76.85
C ASP A 206 -42.18 -13.50 -78.00
N ALA A 207 -41.06 -12.83 -77.74
CA ALA A 207 -40.28 -12.16 -78.78
C ALA A 207 -39.78 -13.16 -79.84
N LYS A 208 -39.23 -14.31 -79.44
CA LYS A 208 -38.81 -15.36 -80.39
C LYS A 208 -39.98 -15.91 -81.22
N ASN A 209 -41.15 -16.06 -80.60
CA ASN A 209 -42.36 -16.49 -81.31
C ASN A 209 -42.81 -15.44 -82.34
N LEU A 210 -42.75 -14.15 -81.99
CA LEU A 210 -43.06 -13.05 -82.90
C LEU A 210 -42.08 -12.97 -84.08
N GLN A 211 -40.78 -13.22 -83.83
CA GLN A 211 -39.75 -13.34 -84.88
C GLN A 211 -40.15 -14.41 -85.91
N HIS A 212 -40.45 -15.62 -85.43
CA HIS A 212 -40.84 -16.75 -86.28
C HIS A 212 -42.15 -16.49 -87.03
N LEU A 213 -43.13 -15.86 -86.39
CA LEU A 213 -44.38 -15.47 -87.05
C LEU A 213 -44.13 -14.44 -88.16
N SER A 214 -43.27 -13.46 -87.91
CA SER A 214 -42.91 -12.42 -88.89
C SER A 214 -42.19 -13.00 -90.10
N GLU A 215 -41.25 -13.94 -89.89
CA GLU A 215 -40.60 -14.71 -90.97
C GLU A 215 -41.61 -15.51 -91.81
N LYS A 216 -42.59 -16.13 -91.16
CA LYS A 216 -43.65 -16.87 -91.86
C LYS A 216 -44.54 -15.96 -92.69
N ILE A 217 -44.93 -14.80 -92.18
CA ILE A 217 -45.71 -13.81 -92.94
C ILE A 217 -44.87 -13.27 -94.10
N GLN A 218 -43.58 -13.01 -93.90
CA GLN A 218 -42.66 -12.55 -94.95
C GLN A 218 -42.62 -13.52 -96.14
N SER A 219 -42.51 -14.82 -95.86
CA SER A 219 -42.57 -15.87 -96.88
C SER A 219 -43.91 -15.87 -97.64
N ILE A 220 -45.04 -15.66 -96.95
CA ILE A 220 -46.36 -15.56 -97.59
C ILE A 220 -46.43 -14.31 -98.49
N THR A 221 -45.93 -13.16 -98.02
CA THR A 221 -45.93 -11.93 -98.83
C THR A 221 -45.06 -12.03 -100.06
N GLU A 222 -43.94 -12.78 -100.01
CA GLU A 222 -43.11 -13.08 -101.19
C GLU A 222 -43.87 -13.92 -102.22
N VAL A 223 -44.63 -14.93 -101.76
CA VAL A 223 -45.50 -15.72 -102.64
C VAL A 223 -46.59 -14.86 -103.28
N ILE A 224 -47.26 -14.00 -102.50
CA ILE A 224 -48.29 -13.09 -103.02
C ILE A 224 -47.69 -12.13 -104.05
N ASN A 225 -46.50 -11.58 -103.79
CA ASN A 225 -45.79 -10.73 -104.74
C ASN A 225 -45.48 -11.48 -106.04
N GLY A 226 -45.01 -12.73 -105.95
CA GLY A 226 -44.82 -13.59 -107.12
C GLY A 226 -46.10 -13.84 -107.92
N VAL A 227 -47.24 -14.02 -107.25
CA VAL A 227 -48.56 -14.15 -107.90
C VAL A 227 -48.99 -12.83 -108.56
N ALA A 228 -48.77 -11.69 -107.91
CA ALA A 228 -49.07 -10.37 -108.46
C ALA A 228 -48.23 -10.09 -109.72
N ASP A 229 -46.93 -10.40 -109.71
CA ASP A 229 -46.05 -10.28 -110.87
C ASP A 229 -46.51 -11.18 -112.04
N GLN A 230 -46.88 -12.43 -111.75
CA GLN A 230 -47.46 -13.34 -112.76
C GLN A 230 -48.79 -12.80 -113.31
N THR A 231 -49.64 -12.25 -112.45
CA THR A 231 -50.94 -11.68 -112.85
C THR A 231 -50.75 -10.43 -113.71
N ASN A 232 -49.78 -9.57 -113.38
CA ASN A 232 -49.40 -8.40 -114.17
C ASN A 232 -48.88 -8.80 -115.57
N LEU A 233 -48.07 -9.86 -115.65
CA LEU A 233 -47.60 -10.42 -116.92
C LEU A 233 -48.74 -11.04 -117.76
N LEU A 234 -49.65 -11.77 -117.12
CA LEU A 234 -50.83 -12.33 -117.78
C LEU A 234 -51.76 -11.22 -118.31
N ALA A 235 -52.00 -10.20 -117.50
CA ALA A 235 -52.80 -9.03 -117.87
C ALA A 235 -52.16 -8.23 -119.01
N LEU A 236 -50.83 -8.09 -119.00
CA LEU A 236 -50.09 -7.48 -120.10
C LEU A 236 -50.25 -8.28 -121.40
N ASN A 237 -50.10 -9.60 -121.34
CA ASN A 237 -50.31 -10.47 -122.51
C ASN A 237 -51.75 -10.39 -123.03
N ALA A 238 -52.74 -10.34 -122.12
CA ALA A 238 -54.15 -10.18 -122.48
C ALA A 238 -54.44 -8.81 -123.11
N ALA A 239 -53.83 -7.72 -122.60
CA ALA A 239 -53.94 -6.38 -123.16
C ALA A 239 -53.33 -6.30 -124.58
N ILE A 240 -52.19 -6.95 -124.79
CA ILE A 240 -51.54 -7.07 -126.11
C ILE A 240 -52.47 -7.80 -127.10
N GLU A 241 -53.03 -8.94 -126.71
CA GLU A 241 -53.90 -9.73 -127.59
C GLU A 241 -55.26 -9.05 -127.84
N ALA A 242 -55.78 -8.32 -126.84
CA ALA A 242 -56.97 -7.48 -126.99
C ALA A 242 -56.74 -6.30 -127.95
N ALA A 243 -55.57 -5.67 -127.92
CA ALA A 243 -55.17 -4.64 -128.89
C ALA A 243 -55.04 -5.23 -130.32
N ARG A 244 -54.60 -6.50 -130.42
CA ARG A 244 -54.46 -7.24 -131.68
C ARG A 244 -55.79 -7.58 -132.34
N ALA A 245 -56.85 -7.75 -131.55
CA ALA A 245 -58.22 -8.02 -132.02
C ALA A 245 -58.99 -6.76 -132.51
N GLY A 246 -58.40 -5.57 -132.43
CA GLY A 246 -58.99 -4.32 -132.95
C GLY A 246 -60.29 -3.91 -132.24
N GLU A 247 -61.30 -3.48 -132.99
CA GLU A 247 -62.60 -3.02 -132.45
C GLU A 247 -63.34 -4.10 -131.62
N HIS A 248 -63.17 -5.38 -131.94
CA HIS A 248 -63.77 -6.50 -131.21
C HIS A 248 -63.11 -6.77 -129.84
N GLY A 249 -61.91 -6.24 -129.60
CA GLY A 249 -61.12 -6.44 -128.38
C GLY A 249 -61.24 -5.33 -127.32
N ARG A 250 -61.94 -4.22 -127.60
CA ARG A 250 -62.00 -3.04 -126.70
C ARG A 250 -62.46 -3.36 -125.28
N GLY A 251 -63.49 -4.21 -125.12
CA GLY A 251 -63.99 -4.60 -123.80
C GLY A 251 -62.97 -5.42 -123.00
N PHE A 252 -62.24 -6.31 -123.68
CA PHE A 252 -61.18 -7.12 -123.06
C PHE A 252 -59.94 -6.29 -122.72
N ALA A 253 -59.59 -5.28 -123.53
CA ALA A 253 -58.46 -4.39 -123.25
C ALA A 253 -58.67 -3.59 -121.95
N VAL A 254 -59.88 -3.09 -121.71
CA VAL A 254 -60.22 -2.36 -120.47
C VAL A 254 -60.11 -3.28 -119.25
N VAL A 255 -60.62 -4.51 -119.33
CA VAL A 255 -60.51 -5.50 -118.24
C VAL A 255 -59.04 -5.87 -117.99
N ALA A 256 -58.25 -6.07 -119.05
CA ALA A 256 -56.84 -6.40 -118.93
C ALA A 256 -56.02 -5.27 -118.28
N ASP A 257 -56.27 -4.00 -118.63
CA ASP A 257 -55.61 -2.85 -117.97
C ASP A 257 -56.05 -2.67 -116.51
N GLU A 258 -57.31 -2.97 -116.18
CA GLU A 258 -57.80 -2.95 -114.79
C GLU A 258 -57.11 -4.04 -113.96
N VAL A 259 -57.01 -5.27 -114.48
CA VAL A 259 -56.29 -6.38 -113.82
C VAL A 259 -54.80 -6.06 -113.66
N ARG A 260 -54.18 -5.43 -114.67
CA ARG A 260 -52.78 -4.97 -114.62
C ARG A 260 -52.59 -3.92 -113.53
N THR A 261 -53.52 -2.98 -113.38
CA THR A 261 -53.49 -1.95 -112.34
C THR A 261 -53.64 -2.58 -110.95
N LEU A 262 -54.57 -3.52 -110.79
CA LEU A 262 -54.79 -4.26 -109.54
C LEU A 262 -53.56 -5.10 -109.13
N ALA A 263 -52.90 -5.74 -110.10
CA ALA A 263 -51.68 -6.49 -109.88
C ALA A 263 -50.52 -5.59 -109.42
N ASN A 264 -50.32 -4.43 -110.06
CA ASN A 264 -49.31 -3.45 -109.63
C ASN A 264 -49.62 -2.87 -108.23
N GLN A 265 -50.89 -2.59 -107.92
CA GLN A 265 -51.30 -2.19 -106.57
C GLN A 265 -51.02 -3.29 -105.54
N THR A 266 -51.21 -4.56 -105.91
CA THR A 266 -50.90 -5.71 -105.05
C THR A 266 -49.39 -5.81 -104.79
N THR A 267 -48.54 -5.66 -105.81
CA THR A 267 -47.07 -5.62 -105.69
C THR A 267 -46.59 -4.47 -104.80
N LEU A 268 -47.19 -3.28 -104.91
CA LEU A 268 -46.86 -2.14 -104.05
C LEU A 268 -47.25 -2.43 -102.59
N ALA A 269 -48.46 -2.93 -102.35
CA ALA A 269 -48.93 -3.27 -101.01
C ALA A 269 -48.11 -4.38 -100.35
N THR A 270 -47.74 -5.44 -101.09
CA THR A 270 -46.87 -6.51 -100.55
C THR A 270 -45.47 -6.01 -100.22
N LYS A 271 -44.93 -5.06 -100.99
CA LYS A 271 -43.64 -4.42 -100.70
C LYS A 271 -43.69 -3.57 -99.43
N GLU A 272 -44.77 -2.81 -99.23
CA GLU A 272 -45.00 -2.06 -97.98
C GLU A 272 -45.13 -3.00 -96.78
N ILE A 273 -45.85 -4.13 -96.91
CA ILE A 273 -45.94 -5.15 -95.86
C ILE A 273 -44.55 -5.75 -95.57
N GLY A 274 -43.77 -6.08 -96.61
CA GLY A 274 -42.41 -6.60 -96.43
C GLY A 274 -41.50 -5.63 -95.67
N GLN A 275 -41.62 -4.34 -95.93
CA GLN A 275 -40.87 -3.32 -95.18
C GLN A 275 -41.33 -3.24 -93.71
N MET A 276 -42.64 -3.27 -93.43
CA MET A 276 -43.15 -3.33 -92.06
C MET A 276 -42.68 -4.59 -91.32
N LEU A 277 -42.65 -5.75 -91.98
CA LEU A 277 -42.15 -6.99 -91.39
C LEU A 277 -40.66 -6.95 -91.09
N TYR A 278 -39.86 -6.32 -91.96
CA TYR A 278 -38.44 -6.09 -91.70
C TYR A 278 -38.22 -5.22 -90.45
N GLU A 279 -38.98 -4.14 -90.30
CA GLU A 279 -38.95 -3.29 -89.11
C GLU A 279 -39.37 -4.06 -87.84
N VAL A 280 -40.42 -4.89 -87.92
CA VAL A 280 -40.85 -5.77 -86.81
C VAL A 280 -39.76 -6.78 -86.44
N GLN A 281 -39.11 -7.41 -87.42
CA GLN A 281 -38.00 -8.34 -87.16
C GLN A 281 -36.84 -7.65 -86.45
N GLN A 282 -36.43 -6.48 -86.94
CA GLN A 282 -35.34 -5.71 -86.33
C GLN A 282 -35.67 -5.27 -84.89
N GLN A 283 -36.90 -4.83 -84.65
CA GLN A 283 -37.38 -4.48 -83.31
C GLN A 283 -37.41 -5.69 -82.37
N THR A 284 -37.78 -6.86 -82.90
CA THR A 284 -37.85 -8.13 -82.16
C THR A 284 -36.45 -8.65 -81.81
N GLU A 285 -35.51 -8.60 -82.74
CA GLU A 285 -34.11 -8.99 -82.50
C GLU A 285 -33.47 -8.11 -81.41
N ASN A 286 -33.70 -6.79 -81.47
CA ASN A 286 -33.30 -5.87 -80.41
C ASN A 286 -33.95 -6.23 -79.06
N SER A 287 -35.23 -6.60 -79.05
CA SER A 287 -35.94 -7.00 -77.83
C SER A 287 -35.34 -8.28 -77.22
N VAL A 288 -35.03 -9.29 -78.04
CA VAL A 288 -34.35 -10.53 -77.59
C VAL A 288 -32.98 -10.23 -76.99
N LYS A 289 -32.19 -9.34 -77.62
CA LYS A 289 -30.89 -8.91 -77.10
C LYS A 289 -31.01 -8.20 -75.75
N THR A 290 -31.99 -7.31 -75.61
CA THR A 290 -32.29 -6.64 -74.35
C THR A 290 -32.72 -7.63 -73.27
N MET A 291 -33.56 -8.62 -73.59
CA MET A 291 -33.97 -9.65 -72.64
C MET A 291 -32.80 -10.53 -72.17
N SER A 292 -31.89 -10.90 -73.08
CA SER A 292 -30.66 -11.63 -72.69
C SER A 292 -29.76 -10.82 -71.75
N THR A 293 -29.67 -9.51 -71.97
CA THR A 293 -28.91 -8.62 -71.08
C THR A 293 -29.59 -8.49 -69.71
N LEU A 294 -30.92 -8.40 -69.68
CA LEU A 294 -31.70 -8.38 -68.44
C LEU A 294 -31.55 -9.68 -67.65
N GLU A 295 -31.56 -10.84 -68.32
CA GLU A 295 -31.39 -12.15 -67.67
C GLU A 295 -30.03 -12.24 -66.95
N ALA A 296 -28.94 -11.81 -67.60
CA ALA A 296 -27.63 -11.73 -66.97
C ALA A 296 -27.60 -10.71 -65.81
N GLY A 297 -28.31 -9.59 -65.94
CA GLY A 297 -28.46 -8.61 -64.87
C GLY A 297 -29.20 -9.17 -63.65
N VAL A 298 -30.27 -9.94 -63.87
CA VAL A 298 -31.04 -10.61 -62.82
C VAL A 298 -30.17 -11.59 -62.03
N ASP A 299 -29.38 -12.42 -62.71
CA ASP A 299 -28.47 -13.36 -62.05
C ASP A 299 -27.40 -12.64 -61.19
N ALA A 300 -26.93 -11.46 -61.63
CA ALA A 300 -26.03 -10.64 -60.83
C ALA A 300 -26.72 -10.11 -59.55
N VAL A 301 -27.98 -9.69 -59.63
CA VAL A 301 -28.75 -9.20 -58.47
C VAL A 301 -29.03 -10.33 -57.46
N VAL A 302 -29.30 -11.57 -57.92
CA VAL A 302 -29.42 -12.74 -57.03
C VAL A 302 -28.15 -12.93 -56.22
N ASN A 303 -26.99 -12.97 -56.88
CA ASN A 303 -25.70 -13.14 -56.19
C ASN A 303 -25.43 -12.04 -55.15
N ILE A 304 -25.77 -10.79 -55.46
CA ILE A 304 -25.63 -9.66 -54.52
C ILE A 304 -26.57 -9.83 -53.33
N SER A 305 -27.82 -10.24 -53.57
CA SER A 305 -28.84 -10.41 -52.54
C SER A 305 -28.49 -11.55 -51.57
N ASP A 306 -27.97 -12.66 -52.09
CA ASP A 306 -27.47 -13.77 -51.27
C ASP A 306 -26.25 -13.36 -50.44
N GLY A 307 -25.30 -12.61 -51.03
CA GLY A 307 -24.15 -12.06 -50.31
C GLY A 307 -24.56 -11.11 -49.18
N ALA A 308 -25.57 -10.26 -49.41
CA ALA A 308 -26.14 -9.39 -48.39
C ALA A 308 -26.85 -10.20 -47.27
N GLY A 309 -27.62 -11.23 -47.64
CA GLY A 309 -28.26 -12.14 -46.69
C GLY A 309 -27.25 -12.85 -45.78
N GLN A 310 -26.15 -13.34 -46.35
CA GLN A 310 -25.06 -13.95 -45.59
C GLN A 310 -24.40 -12.94 -44.65
N THR A 311 -24.25 -11.69 -45.07
CA THR A 311 -23.68 -10.63 -44.23
C THR A 311 -24.56 -10.38 -43.00
N PHE A 312 -25.88 -10.28 -43.16
CA PHE A 312 -26.78 -10.13 -42.02
C PHE A 312 -26.78 -11.35 -41.09
N SER A 313 -26.67 -12.57 -41.63
CA SER A 313 -26.51 -13.79 -40.84
C SER A 313 -25.21 -13.78 -40.01
N ASN A 314 -24.10 -13.33 -40.60
CA ASN A 314 -22.84 -13.18 -39.87
C ASN A 314 -22.94 -12.13 -38.74
N ILE A 315 -23.65 -11.02 -38.97
CA ILE A 315 -23.92 -10.02 -37.92
C ILE A 315 -24.77 -10.65 -36.80
N GLN A 316 -25.83 -11.38 -37.14
CA GLN A 316 -26.67 -12.08 -36.16
C GLN A 316 -25.85 -13.04 -35.28
N ASN A 317 -24.99 -13.87 -35.87
CA ASN A 317 -24.09 -14.74 -35.11
C ASN A 317 -23.15 -13.95 -34.20
N SER A 318 -22.59 -12.84 -34.71
CA SER A 318 -21.74 -11.96 -33.91
C SER A 318 -22.49 -11.36 -32.71
N THR A 319 -23.78 -11.03 -32.86
CA THR A 319 -24.59 -10.52 -31.74
C THR A 319 -24.80 -11.55 -30.64
N VAL A 320 -24.95 -12.85 -30.98
CA VAL A 320 -25.03 -13.94 -30.00
C VAL A 320 -23.73 -14.07 -29.21
N ASP A 321 -22.59 -13.98 -29.87
CA ASP A 321 -21.29 -13.99 -29.19
C ASP A 321 -21.13 -12.79 -28.23
N PHE A 322 -21.59 -11.60 -28.65
CA PHE A 322 -21.60 -10.41 -27.79
C PHE A 322 -22.52 -10.57 -26.57
N GLU A 323 -23.71 -11.15 -26.72
CA GLU A 323 -24.61 -11.44 -25.60
C GLU A 323 -23.93 -12.35 -24.55
N ALA A 324 -23.20 -13.38 -24.99
CA ALA A 324 -22.44 -14.25 -24.09
C ALA A 324 -21.33 -13.48 -23.34
N LYS A 325 -20.62 -12.58 -24.03
CA LYS A 325 -19.57 -11.75 -23.43
C LYS A 325 -20.11 -10.75 -22.42
N ILE A 326 -21.27 -10.16 -22.70
CA ILE A 326 -21.98 -9.27 -21.76
C ILE A 326 -22.32 -10.03 -20.47
N SER A 327 -22.83 -11.26 -20.58
CA SER A 327 -23.13 -12.09 -19.40
C SER A 327 -21.88 -12.44 -18.60
N GLU A 328 -20.74 -12.65 -19.26
CA GLU A 328 -19.46 -12.90 -18.61
C GLU A 328 -18.99 -11.67 -17.81
N ILE A 329 -19.09 -10.47 -18.42
CA ILE A 329 -18.75 -9.21 -17.75
C ILE A 329 -19.65 -8.97 -16.53
N ASP A 330 -20.96 -9.20 -16.64
CA ASP A 330 -21.90 -9.03 -15.52
C ASP A 330 -21.54 -9.91 -14.31
N ARG A 331 -21.12 -11.16 -14.56
CA ARG A 331 -20.60 -12.05 -13.50
C ARG A 331 -19.35 -11.45 -12.84
N THR A 332 -18.38 -11.01 -13.64
CA THR A 332 -17.15 -10.42 -13.14
C THR A 332 -17.40 -9.13 -12.34
N LEU A 333 -18.38 -8.31 -12.75
CA LEU A 333 -18.77 -7.11 -11.98
C LEU A 333 -19.32 -7.47 -10.60
N LYS A 334 -20.14 -8.52 -10.48
CA LYS A 334 -20.62 -9.01 -9.17
C LYS A 334 -19.48 -9.51 -8.29
N GLU A 335 -18.51 -10.21 -8.87
CA GLU A 335 -17.30 -10.63 -8.16
C GLU A 335 -16.48 -9.42 -7.67
N HIS A 336 -16.35 -8.37 -8.49
CA HIS A 336 -15.69 -7.12 -8.08
C HIS A 336 -16.40 -6.42 -6.92
N VAL A 337 -17.73 -6.33 -6.93
CA VAL A 337 -18.49 -5.74 -5.83
C VAL A 337 -18.24 -6.49 -4.52
N ASN A 338 -18.30 -7.82 -4.56
CA ASN A 338 -18.06 -8.64 -3.37
C ASN A 338 -16.62 -8.50 -2.85
N ALA A 339 -15.62 -8.59 -3.74
CA ALA A 339 -14.22 -8.42 -3.37
C ALA A 339 -13.94 -7.04 -2.77
N THR A 340 -14.57 -5.99 -3.30
CA THR A 340 -14.39 -4.62 -2.79
C THR A 340 -15.04 -4.43 -1.42
N ALA A 341 -16.19 -5.08 -1.18
CA ALA A 341 -16.83 -5.12 0.13
C ALA A 341 -15.95 -5.85 1.17
N GLU A 342 -15.34 -6.97 0.79
CA GLU A 342 -14.39 -7.71 1.65
C GLU A 342 -13.15 -6.87 1.98
N ILE A 343 -12.58 -6.18 0.99
CA ILE A 343 -11.46 -5.25 1.20
C ILE A 343 -11.86 -4.16 2.19
N SER A 344 -13.03 -3.55 2.02
CA SER A 344 -13.51 -2.49 2.89
C SER A 344 -13.69 -2.96 4.34
N ALA A 345 -14.22 -4.17 4.53
CA ALA A 345 -14.33 -4.78 5.85
C ALA A 345 -12.96 -5.07 6.48
N ALA A 346 -12.01 -5.59 5.71
CA ALA A 346 -10.65 -5.85 6.18
C ALA A 346 -9.90 -4.56 6.57
N VAL A 347 -10.10 -3.47 5.82
CA VAL A 347 -9.55 -2.14 6.12
C VAL A 347 -10.06 -1.64 7.47
N ILE A 348 -11.37 -1.76 7.74
CA ILE A 348 -11.96 -1.36 9.03
C ILE A 348 -11.36 -2.19 10.18
N ASP A 349 -11.23 -3.51 9.99
CA ASP A 349 -10.69 -4.41 11.01
C ASP A 349 -9.22 -4.10 11.31
N ILE A 350 -8.40 -3.83 10.27
CA ILE A 350 -7.02 -3.38 10.42
C ILE A 350 -6.95 -2.08 11.19
N SER A 351 -7.77 -1.08 10.84
CA SER A 351 -7.81 0.21 11.55
C SER A 351 -8.12 0.04 13.04
N GLN A 352 -9.08 -0.83 13.38
CA GLN A 352 -9.42 -1.13 14.78
C GLN A 352 -8.28 -1.83 15.52
N GLN A 353 -7.68 -2.85 14.91
CA GLN A 353 -6.54 -3.57 15.48
C GLN A 353 -5.34 -2.64 15.72
N MET A 354 -5.13 -1.67 14.84
CA MET A 354 -4.08 -0.67 14.97
C MET A 354 -4.32 0.30 16.12
N GLU A 355 -5.55 0.77 16.29
CA GLU A 355 -5.92 1.62 17.43
C GLU A 355 -5.69 0.87 18.76
N GLU A 356 -6.10 -0.39 18.82
CA GLU A 356 -5.87 -1.24 19.99
C GLU A 356 -4.38 -1.48 20.25
N THR A 357 -3.62 -1.78 19.21
CA THR A 357 -2.16 -1.96 19.31
C THR A 357 -1.49 -0.67 19.80
N GLY A 358 -1.94 0.50 19.34
CA GLY A 358 -1.45 1.80 19.82
C GLY A 358 -1.75 2.05 21.30
N LYS A 359 -2.95 1.69 21.77
CA LYS A 359 -3.29 1.76 23.20
C LYS A 359 -2.42 0.85 24.04
N ARG A 360 -2.25 -0.41 23.63
CA ARG A 360 -1.39 -1.39 24.31
C ARG A 360 0.08 -0.95 24.32
N ALA A 361 0.58 -0.42 23.21
CA ALA A 361 1.94 0.09 23.12
C ALA A 361 2.20 1.22 24.12
N ASN A 362 1.24 2.15 24.28
CA ASN A 362 1.32 3.22 25.27
C ASN A 362 1.29 2.70 26.71
N GLU A 363 0.50 1.66 26.99
CA GLU A 363 0.47 1.03 28.31
C GLU A 363 1.81 0.38 28.68
N VAL A 364 2.36 -0.45 27.78
CA VAL A 364 3.67 -1.09 27.98
C VAL A 364 4.79 -0.05 28.08
N SER A 365 4.68 1.08 27.38
CA SER A 365 5.65 2.18 27.46
C SER A 365 5.68 2.77 28.86
N ARG A 366 4.51 3.05 29.44
CA ARG A 366 4.40 3.55 30.83
C ARG A 366 4.95 2.55 31.85
N GLU A 367 4.65 1.26 31.68
CA GLU A 367 5.17 0.21 32.56
C GLU A 367 6.70 0.08 32.47
N SER A 368 7.26 0.18 31.26
CA SER A 368 8.71 0.14 31.04
C SER A 368 9.40 1.32 31.71
N VAL A 369 8.81 2.52 31.64
CA VAL A 369 9.33 3.70 32.35
C VAL A 369 9.31 3.48 33.87
N ALA A 370 8.22 2.95 34.42
CA ALA A 370 8.12 2.67 35.85
C ALA A 370 9.12 1.60 36.33
N LEU A 371 9.36 0.58 35.49
CA LEU A 371 10.32 -0.47 35.77
C LEU A 371 11.76 0.08 35.75
N SER A 372 12.08 0.94 34.79
CA SER A 372 13.35 1.68 34.75
C SER A 372 13.55 2.52 36.03
N GLU A 373 12.55 3.31 36.43
CA GLU A 373 12.60 4.12 37.67
C GLU A 373 12.81 3.28 38.93
N THR A 374 12.17 2.12 39.00
CA THR A 374 12.37 1.19 40.13
C THR A 374 13.82 0.71 40.18
N GLY A 375 14.42 0.44 39.01
CA GLY A 375 15.83 0.06 38.91
C GLY A 375 16.78 1.20 39.32
N GLU A 376 16.47 2.43 38.92
CA GLU A 376 17.19 3.64 39.36
C GLU A 376 17.16 3.78 40.89
N GLN A 377 15.98 3.65 41.50
CA GLN A 377 15.78 3.78 42.96
C GLN A 377 16.52 2.71 43.76
N LEU A 378 16.53 1.46 43.29
CA LEU A 378 17.30 0.38 43.91
C LEU A 378 18.81 0.69 43.89
N GLY A 379 19.31 1.25 42.80
CA GLY A 379 20.69 1.70 42.69
C GLY A 379 21.04 2.79 43.71
N VAL A 380 20.12 3.73 43.96
CA VAL A 380 20.29 4.78 44.98
C VAL A 380 20.28 4.19 46.40
N LEU A 381 19.33 3.31 46.71
CA LEU A 381 19.21 2.71 48.05
C LEU A 381 20.45 1.91 48.45
N LEU A 382 21.06 1.21 47.50
CA LEU A 382 22.24 0.37 47.75
C LEU A 382 23.56 1.15 47.71
N SER A 383 23.52 2.44 47.37
CA SER A 383 24.71 3.26 47.13
C SER A 383 25.56 3.53 48.38
N ASP A 384 24.96 3.47 49.57
CA ASP A 384 25.61 3.75 50.85
C ASP A 384 26.47 2.60 51.38
N PHE A 385 26.39 1.40 50.76
CA PHE A 385 27.08 0.21 51.25
C PHE A 385 28.48 -0.02 50.66
N GLU A 386 28.98 0.91 49.83
CA GLU A 386 30.32 0.86 49.20
C GLU A 386 30.63 -0.53 48.62
N LEU A 387 29.85 -0.88 47.59
CA LEU A 387 29.82 -2.20 46.97
C LEU A 387 30.95 -2.39 45.94
N GLY A 388 31.65 -1.31 45.57
CA GLY A 388 32.74 -1.35 44.60
C GLY A 388 32.27 -1.61 43.17
N THR A 389 31.01 -1.27 42.85
CA THR A 389 30.45 -1.40 41.50
C THR A 389 30.98 -0.31 40.57
N GLU A 390 30.88 -0.53 39.26
CA GLU A 390 31.26 0.46 38.25
C GLU A 390 30.47 1.78 38.41
N HIS A 391 29.17 1.68 38.69
CA HIS A 391 28.33 2.85 39.01
C HIS A 391 28.84 3.64 40.21
N GLU A 392 29.42 2.99 41.21
CA GLU A 392 30.01 3.68 42.37
C GLU A 392 31.24 4.49 41.97
N VAL A 393 32.11 3.97 41.10
CA VAL A 393 33.29 4.69 40.60
C VAL A 393 32.83 5.95 39.85
N TYR A 394 31.89 5.79 38.91
CA TYR A 394 31.38 6.91 38.13
C TYR A 394 30.56 7.91 38.96
N ARG A 395 29.87 7.44 40.00
CA ARG A 395 29.18 8.31 40.97
C ARG A 395 30.17 9.23 41.68
N LYS A 396 31.28 8.67 42.18
CA LYS A 396 32.32 9.45 42.88
C LYS A 396 32.90 10.51 41.94
N ILE A 397 33.24 10.14 40.72
CA ILE A 397 33.74 11.07 39.69
C ILE A 397 32.72 12.18 39.41
N ALA A 398 31.44 11.85 39.23
CA ALA A 398 30.41 12.85 38.96
C ALA A 398 30.24 13.85 40.12
N ILE A 399 30.19 13.37 41.36
CA ILE A 399 30.06 14.22 42.55
C ILE A 399 31.30 15.10 42.74
N GLU A 400 32.50 14.52 42.65
CA GLU A 400 33.75 15.26 42.75
C GLU A 400 33.86 16.34 41.68
N THR A 401 33.44 16.02 40.46
CA THR A 401 33.50 16.98 39.34
C THR A 401 32.44 18.07 39.48
N ALA A 402 31.22 17.74 39.91
CA ALA A 402 30.20 18.75 40.23
C ALA A 402 30.71 19.75 41.28
N ASN A 403 31.42 19.28 42.31
CA ASN A 403 32.07 20.13 43.30
C ASN A 403 33.21 20.98 42.71
N LYS A 404 34.03 20.43 41.80
CA LYS A 404 35.04 21.22 41.08
C LYS A 404 34.41 22.33 40.24
N VAL A 405 33.34 22.03 39.50
CA VAL A 405 32.60 23.05 38.73
C VAL A 405 32.04 24.12 39.67
N LYS A 406 31.47 23.71 40.81
CA LYS A 406 31.01 24.63 41.85
C LYS A 406 32.14 25.54 42.33
N ASP A 407 33.29 24.99 42.71
CA ASP A 407 34.43 25.78 43.21
C ASP A 407 34.96 26.76 42.14
N VAL A 408 35.03 26.34 40.87
CA VAL A 408 35.39 27.21 39.74
C VAL A 408 34.39 28.35 39.57
N PHE A 409 33.09 28.06 39.66
CA PHE A 409 32.04 29.07 39.51
C PHE A 409 32.04 30.06 40.69
N GLU A 410 32.17 29.58 41.93
CA GLU A 410 32.23 30.42 43.13
C GLU A 410 33.48 31.32 43.12
N GLN A 411 34.63 30.78 42.70
CA GLN A 411 35.86 31.55 42.58
C GLN A 411 35.78 32.59 41.47
N ALA A 412 35.21 32.25 40.30
CA ALA A 412 35.00 33.20 39.21
C ALA A 412 34.04 34.35 39.58
N ILE A 413 32.99 34.07 40.37
CA ILE A 413 32.11 35.11 40.94
C ILE A 413 32.90 36.03 41.88
N LYS A 414 33.73 35.45 42.74
CA LYS A 414 34.55 36.20 43.70
C LYS A 414 35.59 37.09 43.01
N ASP A 415 36.16 36.62 41.91
CA ASP A 415 37.16 37.34 41.11
C ASP A 415 36.53 38.35 40.12
N GLY A 416 35.20 38.36 40.00
CA GLY A 416 34.46 39.27 39.12
C GLY A 416 34.51 38.88 37.65
N GLU A 417 34.87 37.64 37.31
CA GLU A 417 34.89 37.14 35.94
C GLU A 417 33.49 36.89 35.37
N VAL A 418 32.51 36.59 36.24
CA VAL A 418 31.09 36.44 35.92
C VAL A 418 30.26 36.91 37.12
N SER A 419 29.15 37.60 36.89
CA SER A 419 28.23 37.94 37.99
C SER A 419 27.37 36.73 38.36
N GLU A 420 26.97 36.62 39.63
CA GLU A 420 26.03 35.56 40.04
C GLU A 420 24.69 35.69 39.27
N HIS A 421 24.26 36.92 38.96
CA HIS A 421 23.08 37.15 38.14
C HIS A 421 23.22 36.52 36.75
N ASP A 422 24.35 36.75 36.07
CA ASP A 422 24.54 36.26 34.70
C ASP A 422 24.79 34.75 34.67
N LEU A 423 25.45 34.17 35.69
CA LEU A 423 25.62 32.72 35.80
C LEU A 423 24.28 31.98 35.95
N PHE A 424 23.32 32.60 36.63
CA PHE A 424 21.98 32.06 36.84
C PHE A 424 20.96 32.53 35.79
N ASP A 425 21.40 33.17 34.71
CA ASP A 425 20.53 33.62 33.62
C ASP A 425 19.81 32.43 32.95
N ARG A 426 18.52 32.59 32.66
CA ARG A 426 17.68 31.59 31.98
C ARG A 426 16.94 32.19 30.79
N ASP A 427 17.31 33.40 30.38
CA ASP A 427 16.74 34.08 29.22
C ASP A 427 17.39 33.59 27.92
N TYR A 428 17.05 32.37 27.52
CA TYR A 428 17.61 31.70 26.36
C TYR A 428 17.26 32.43 25.06
N GLN A 429 18.26 32.97 24.38
CA GLN A 429 18.10 33.58 23.06
C GLN A 429 18.34 32.54 21.97
N VAL A 430 17.40 32.38 21.04
CA VAL A 430 17.58 31.46 19.91
C VAL A 430 18.73 31.95 19.03
N ILE A 431 19.62 31.04 18.64
CA ILE A 431 20.66 31.30 17.65
C ILE A 431 20.04 31.02 16.28
N GLU A 432 19.69 32.09 15.57
CA GLU A 432 19.06 32.04 14.26
C GLU A 432 19.87 31.23 13.23
N GLY A 433 19.17 30.54 12.34
CA GLY A 433 19.79 29.74 11.26
C GLY A 433 20.44 28.42 11.72
N THR A 434 20.13 27.93 12.92
CA THR A 434 20.63 26.64 13.42
C THR A 434 19.56 25.55 13.39
N ASN A 435 19.92 24.36 12.89
CA ASN A 435 19.08 23.17 12.91
C ASN A 435 19.96 21.92 13.19
N PRO A 436 19.90 21.28 14.37
CA PRO A 436 18.94 21.49 15.47
C PRO A 436 19.04 22.87 16.13
N HIS A 437 17.93 23.35 16.72
CA HIS A 437 17.87 24.65 17.39
C HIS A 437 18.93 24.78 18.50
N LYS A 438 19.64 25.90 18.49
CA LYS A 438 20.61 26.29 19.51
C LYS A 438 20.19 27.57 20.21
N TYR A 439 20.69 27.74 21.43
CA TYR A 439 20.39 28.87 22.29
C TYR A 439 21.66 29.49 22.83
N SER A 440 21.61 30.77 23.17
CA SER A 440 22.65 31.47 23.90
C SER A 440 22.12 32.10 25.18
N THR A 441 22.99 32.25 26.17
CA THR A 441 22.73 32.85 27.47
C THR A 441 23.96 33.65 27.94
N ARG A 442 23.80 34.55 28.91
CA ARG A 442 24.86 35.47 29.35
C ARG A 442 26.12 34.79 29.90
N PHE A 443 26.00 33.56 30.40
CA PHE A 443 27.13 32.81 30.95
C PHE A 443 27.92 31.99 29.92
N ASP A 444 27.49 31.96 28.65
CA ASP A 444 28.08 31.09 27.63
C ASP A 444 29.58 31.30 27.42
N SER A 445 30.01 32.55 27.23
CA SER A 445 31.41 32.86 26.99
C SER A 445 32.29 32.53 28.19
N PHE A 446 31.72 32.59 29.40
CA PHE A 446 32.39 32.17 30.62
C PHE A 446 32.53 30.64 30.66
N THR A 447 31.43 29.91 30.49
CA THR A 447 31.45 28.44 30.54
C THR A 447 32.29 27.83 29.41
N ASP A 448 32.31 28.45 28.22
CA ASP A 448 33.13 28.00 27.09
C ASP A 448 34.63 28.09 27.37
N ARG A 449 35.04 29.00 28.27
CA ARG A 449 36.42 29.12 28.73
C ARG A 449 36.75 28.10 29.82
N VAL A 450 35.88 27.95 30.84
CA VAL A 450 36.25 27.25 32.09
C VAL A 450 35.82 25.78 32.14
N LEU A 451 34.70 25.41 31.53
CA LEU A 451 34.19 24.03 31.60
C LEU A 451 35.07 23.02 30.87
N PRO A 452 35.73 23.31 29.72
CA PRO A 452 36.59 22.33 29.06
C PRO A 452 37.74 21.84 29.94
N GLU A 453 38.30 22.71 30.80
CA GLU A 453 39.39 22.33 31.71
C GLU A 453 38.96 21.29 32.76
N VAL A 454 37.66 21.26 33.09
CA VAL A 454 37.08 20.31 34.04
C VAL A 454 36.52 19.06 33.34
N GLN A 455 35.94 19.23 32.15
CA GLN A 455 35.19 18.20 31.44
C GLN A 455 36.08 17.28 30.58
N GLU A 456 37.05 17.83 29.85
CA GLU A 456 37.88 17.07 28.91
C GLU A 456 38.76 16.00 29.58
N PRO A 457 39.40 16.27 30.75
CA PRO A 457 40.26 15.26 31.39
C PRO A 457 39.53 13.95 31.72
N ILE A 458 38.22 13.99 31.92
CA ILE A 458 37.42 12.79 32.19
C ILE A 458 37.41 11.86 30.98
N LEU A 459 37.22 12.39 29.77
CA LEU A 459 37.20 11.59 28.55
C LEU A 459 38.61 11.07 28.19
N GLU A 460 39.65 11.81 28.56
CA GLU A 460 41.05 11.38 28.38
C GLU A 460 41.43 10.25 29.35
N GLN A 461 40.91 10.30 30.59
CA GLN A 461 41.22 9.34 31.64
C GLN A 461 40.38 8.06 31.56
N TYR A 462 39.15 8.14 31.05
CA TYR A 462 38.19 7.02 31.07
C TYR A 462 37.60 6.78 29.67
N SER A 463 38.08 5.74 28.99
CA SER A 463 37.65 5.39 27.62
C SER A 463 36.18 4.94 27.51
N ASP A 464 35.60 4.45 28.61
CA ASP A 464 34.21 3.96 28.65
C ASP A 464 33.20 5.11 28.80
N ILE A 465 33.66 6.30 29.17
CA ILE A 465 32.84 7.52 29.28
C ILE A 465 32.73 8.18 27.91
N LEU A 466 31.50 8.29 27.43
CA LEU A 466 31.16 8.83 26.12
C LEU A 466 31.13 10.36 26.15
N PHE A 467 30.51 10.94 27.18
CA PHE A 467 30.44 12.38 27.41
C PHE A 467 30.46 12.69 28.90
N ALA A 468 30.91 13.90 29.24
CA ALA A 468 30.87 14.45 30.58
C ALA A 468 30.72 15.97 30.49
N GLY A 469 29.69 16.53 31.12
CA GLY A 469 29.55 17.97 31.15
C GLY A 469 28.45 18.53 32.04
N ALA A 470 28.54 19.83 32.26
CA ALA A 470 27.63 20.59 33.08
C ALA A 470 26.43 21.07 32.26
N VAL A 471 25.23 20.84 32.79
CA VAL A 471 23.97 21.37 32.27
C VAL A 471 23.32 22.24 33.34
N ASP A 472 22.61 23.28 32.94
CA ASP A 472 21.81 24.04 33.88
C ASP A 472 20.54 23.28 34.32
N ASN A 473 19.77 23.86 35.23
CA ASN A 473 18.57 23.23 35.78
C ASN A 473 17.38 23.09 34.83
N ASN A 474 17.47 23.59 33.60
CA ASN A 474 16.52 23.33 32.52
C ASN A 474 17.09 22.36 31.46
N GLY A 475 18.26 21.76 31.72
CA GLY A 475 18.93 20.85 30.79
C GLY A 475 19.64 21.55 29.63
N TYR A 476 19.89 22.85 29.73
CA TYR A 476 20.72 23.57 28.76
C TYR A 476 22.18 23.15 28.92
N PHE A 477 22.81 22.75 27.81
CA PHE A 477 24.19 22.32 27.74
C PHE A 477 25.06 23.45 27.16
N PRO A 478 25.55 24.40 27.98
CA PRO A 478 26.26 25.57 27.47
C PRO A 478 27.54 25.20 26.75
N THR A 479 28.34 24.29 27.33
CA THR A 479 29.63 23.92 26.78
C THR A 479 29.79 22.42 26.85
N HIS A 480 29.65 21.75 25.71
CA HIS A 480 29.85 20.31 25.62
C HIS A 480 31.32 19.95 25.41
N ASN A 481 31.68 18.68 25.61
CA ASN A 481 32.99 18.17 25.23
C ASN A 481 33.37 18.50 23.77
N LYS A 482 34.65 18.72 23.48
CA LYS A 482 35.17 19.14 22.17
C LYS A 482 34.67 18.27 21.02
N ARG A 483 34.64 16.95 21.21
CA ARG A 483 34.14 15.98 20.21
C ARG A 483 32.66 16.16 19.82
N TYR A 484 31.88 16.84 20.65
CA TYR A 484 30.47 17.16 20.44
C TYR A 484 30.23 18.68 20.31
N ALA A 485 31.27 19.47 20.05
CA ALA A 485 31.22 20.90 19.80
C ALA A 485 31.88 21.25 18.45
N GLN A 486 31.78 20.35 17.46
CA GLN A 486 32.35 20.57 16.13
C GLN A 486 31.61 21.68 15.37
N PRO A 487 32.27 22.44 14.48
CA PRO A 487 31.60 23.47 13.67
C PRO A 487 30.36 22.91 12.94
N LEU A 488 29.29 23.72 12.85
CA LEU A 488 28.08 23.34 12.11
C LEU A 488 28.37 23.21 10.62
N THR A 489 27.81 22.17 10.02
CA THR A 489 28.00 21.81 8.61
C THR A 489 26.81 22.22 7.74
N GLY A 490 25.63 22.40 8.35
CA GLY A 490 24.36 22.63 7.64
C GLY A 490 23.62 21.34 7.29
N ASP A 491 24.23 20.18 7.51
CA ASP A 491 23.59 18.86 7.40
C ASP A 491 23.02 18.44 8.77
N TYR A 492 21.71 18.22 8.83
CA TYR A 492 21.01 17.96 10.09
C TYR A 492 21.54 16.73 10.83
N ASP A 493 21.72 15.60 10.14
CA ASP A 493 22.12 14.33 10.76
C ASP A 493 23.57 14.39 11.28
N THR A 494 24.45 15.06 10.53
CA THR A 494 25.83 15.32 10.96
C THR A 494 25.88 16.24 12.17
N ASP A 495 25.14 17.36 12.13
CA ASP A 495 25.14 18.37 13.18
C ASP A 495 24.46 17.87 14.47
N LEU A 496 23.40 17.05 14.36
CA LEU A 496 22.70 16.42 15.48
C LEU A 496 23.63 15.56 16.35
N ASN A 497 24.60 14.89 15.70
CA ASN A 497 25.52 13.95 16.34
C ASN A 497 26.82 14.61 16.81
N ASN A 498 27.38 15.54 16.02
CA ASN A 498 28.72 16.10 16.25
C ASN A 498 28.71 17.50 16.90
N ASN A 499 27.56 18.18 16.96
CA ASN A 499 27.42 19.48 17.61
C ASN A 499 26.22 19.53 18.58
N ARG A 500 26.46 19.03 19.80
CA ARG A 500 25.50 18.94 20.90
C ARG A 500 25.60 20.08 21.91
N THR A 501 26.52 21.03 21.73
CA THR A 501 26.64 22.23 22.59
C THR A 501 25.54 23.26 22.30
N LYS A 502 25.29 24.16 23.25
CA LYS A 502 24.30 25.25 23.15
C LYS A 502 22.87 24.75 22.89
N ARG A 503 22.53 23.55 23.36
CA ARG A 503 21.23 22.91 23.17
C ARG A 503 20.54 22.69 24.51
N ILE A 504 19.22 22.76 24.50
CA ILE A 504 18.38 22.36 25.63
C ILE A 504 17.93 20.91 25.39
N PHE A 505 18.28 20.02 26.32
CA PHE A 505 17.83 18.63 26.31
C PHE A 505 16.58 18.49 27.17
N ASN A 506 15.42 18.76 26.56
CA ASN A 506 14.10 18.71 27.20
C ASN A 506 13.46 17.31 27.20
N ASP A 507 14.20 16.29 26.78
CA ASP A 507 13.79 14.90 26.95
C ASP A 507 13.78 14.51 28.43
N ARG A 508 13.17 13.35 28.74
CA ARG A 508 13.02 12.85 30.11
C ARG A 508 14.37 12.71 30.83
N THR A 509 15.42 12.30 30.13
CA THR A 509 16.74 12.13 30.73
C THR A 509 17.38 13.49 30.97
N GLY A 510 17.50 14.33 29.94
CA GLY A 510 18.13 15.65 30.05
C GLY A 510 17.48 16.57 31.10
N SER A 511 16.14 16.59 31.15
CA SER A 511 15.40 17.41 32.11
C SER A 511 15.63 16.97 33.55
N ARG A 512 15.69 15.65 33.80
CA ARG A 512 15.93 15.10 35.14
C ARG A 512 17.37 15.30 35.59
N CYS A 513 18.36 15.15 34.70
CA CYS A 513 19.76 15.42 35.01
C CYS A 513 19.97 16.84 35.56
N GLY A 514 19.41 17.86 34.89
CA GLY A 514 19.57 19.26 35.28
C GLY A 514 18.77 19.64 36.52
N SER A 515 17.55 19.11 36.68
CA SER A 515 16.66 19.48 37.79
C SER A 515 16.86 18.65 39.06
N ASN A 516 17.64 17.57 39.01
CA ASN A 516 17.91 16.71 40.16
C ASN A 516 18.59 17.48 41.30
N LYS A 517 18.03 17.38 42.51
CA LYS A 517 18.60 17.97 43.74
C LYS A 517 19.11 16.93 44.74
N GLU A 518 18.90 15.64 44.45
CA GLU A 518 19.41 14.54 45.26
C GLU A 518 20.92 14.37 45.07
N ARG A 519 21.57 13.62 45.96
CA ARG A 519 23.04 13.42 45.98
C ARG A 519 23.61 13.06 44.61
N TYR A 520 22.89 12.21 43.87
CA TYR A 520 23.15 11.89 42.48
C TYR A 520 21.89 11.27 41.86
N LEU A 521 21.87 11.12 40.54
CA LEU A 521 20.85 10.42 39.78
C LEU A 521 21.53 9.50 38.77
N LEU A 522 21.13 8.22 38.74
CA LEU A 522 21.53 7.26 37.72
C LEU A 522 20.32 6.96 36.85
N GLN A 523 20.46 7.06 35.54
CA GLN A 523 19.42 6.77 34.56
C GLN A 523 19.96 5.86 33.48
N THR A 524 19.14 4.94 32.98
CA THR A 524 19.49 4.14 31.80
C THR A 524 18.50 4.46 30.70
N TYR A 525 19.01 4.85 29.54
CA TYR A 525 18.17 5.22 28.41
C TYR A 525 18.83 4.84 27.09
N LYS A 526 18.01 4.76 26.04
CA LYS A 526 18.47 4.55 24.67
C LYS A 526 18.52 5.90 23.97
N ARG A 527 19.68 6.27 23.42
CA ARG A 527 19.83 7.49 22.62
C ARG A 527 19.07 7.39 21.30
N ASP A 528 18.86 8.53 20.65
CA ASP A 528 18.38 8.63 19.26
C ASP A 528 19.20 7.77 18.28
N THR A 529 20.48 7.51 18.61
CA THR A 529 21.40 6.66 17.84
C THR A 529 21.15 5.16 18.03
N GLY A 530 20.27 4.75 18.95
CA GLY A 530 19.99 3.36 19.30
C GLY A 530 20.95 2.74 20.33
N GLU A 531 21.95 3.47 20.81
CA GLU A 531 22.86 3.01 21.86
C GLU A 531 22.20 3.13 23.25
N ILE A 532 22.35 2.09 24.07
CA ILE A 532 21.93 2.12 25.48
C ILE A 532 23.08 2.65 26.31
N ILE A 533 22.78 3.64 27.13
CA ILE A 533 23.76 4.38 27.91
C ILE A 533 23.22 4.57 29.32
N HIS A 534 24.13 4.47 30.28
CA HIS A 534 23.90 4.97 31.62
C HIS A 534 24.30 6.43 31.69
N ASP A 535 23.42 7.26 32.22
CA ASP A 535 23.69 8.65 32.58
C ASP A 535 23.74 8.76 34.10
N ILE A 536 24.88 9.17 34.62
CA ILE A 536 25.02 9.53 36.02
C ILE A 536 25.20 11.03 36.17
N SER A 537 24.44 11.64 37.05
CA SER A 537 24.48 13.08 37.29
C SER A 537 24.52 13.44 38.76
N ALA A 538 25.18 14.56 39.09
CA ALA A 538 25.27 15.12 40.43
C ALA A 538 24.97 16.63 40.41
N PRO A 539 24.27 17.18 41.41
CA PRO A 539 23.88 18.58 41.42
C PRO A 539 25.08 19.52 41.60
N ILE A 540 25.07 20.63 40.88
CA ILE A 540 26.00 21.76 41.01
C ILE A 540 25.27 22.84 41.80
N VAL A 541 25.77 23.14 43.01
CA VAL A 541 25.14 24.08 43.95
C VAL A 541 26.09 25.22 44.27
N VAL A 542 25.99 26.33 43.54
CA VAL A 542 26.85 27.52 43.65
C VAL A 542 26.27 28.49 44.69
N ASN A 543 27.06 28.93 45.68
CA ASN A 543 26.62 29.83 46.74
C ASN A 543 25.32 29.37 47.45
N GLY A 544 25.13 28.05 47.59
CA GLY A 544 23.93 27.45 48.17
C GLY A 544 22.69 27.43 47.26
N LYS A 545 22.80 27.86 46.00
CA LYS A 545 21.72 27.82 45.00
C LYS A 545 22.00 26.75 43.95
N HIS A 546 20.97 25.96 43.64
CA HIS A 546 21.05 24.93 42.60
C HIS A 546 21.17 25.58 41.22
N TRP A 547 22.31 25.41 40.57
CA TRP A 547 22.56 25.93 39.22
C TRP A 547 22.10 24.93 38.15
N GLY A 548 22.38 23.65 38.36
CA GLY A 548 22.08 22.56 37.44
C GLY A 548 22.81 21.29 37.83
N GLY A 549 23.12 20.42 36.87
CA GLY A 549 23.75 19.13 37.12
C GLY A 549 25.02 18.91 36.31
N PHE A 550 26.02 18.25 36.90
CA PHE A 550 27.12 17.65 36.15
C PHE A 550 26.71 16.23 35.77
N ARG A 551 26.64 15.93 34.47
CA ARG A 551 26.20 14.63 33.95
C ARG A 551 27.28 13.93 33.14
N MET A 552 27.26 12.61 33.17
CA MET A 552 28.25 11.76 32.53
C MET A 552 27.58 10.52 31.96
N GLY A 553 27.77 10.31 30.66
CA GLY A 553 27.26 9.14 29.95
C GLY A 553 28.34 8.09 29.72
N TYR A 554 28.06 6.83 30.00
CA TYR A 554 28.97 5.71 29.73
C TYR A 554 28.19 4.50 29.19
N LYS A 555 28.89 3.63 28.44
CA LYS A 555 28.26 2.46 27.81
C LYS A 555 27.75 1.49 28.86
N SER A 556 26.56 0.94 28.65
CA SER A 556 26.10 -0.25 29.38
C SER A 556 26.90 -1.47 28.93
N LYS A 557 27.36 -2.29 29.88
CA LYS A 557 28.18 -3.48 29.60
C LYS A 557 27.37 -4.76 29.54
#